data_AF-A0A3D9LEE4-F1
#
_entry.id   AF-A0A3D9LEE4-F1
#
_cell.length_a   1.000
_cell.length_b   1.000
_cell.length_c   1.000
_cell.angle_alpha   90.00
_cell.angle_beta   90.00
_cell.angle_gamma   90.00
#
_symmetry.space_group_name_H-M   'P 1'
#
loop_
_entity.id
_entity.type
_entity.pdbx_description
1 polymer ?
#
loop_
_entity_poly.entity_id
_entity_poly.type
_entity_poly.pdbx_seq_one_letter_code
_entity_poly.pdbx_strand_id
1 'polypeptide(L)'
;MTATLQHEHHAPLTASGVHQPGGPASTADSASTASTAFAVQGRRASTPDWSDETGAQTAEYGIVTLAAVGFAGVLAVVLAGTDVQGLLLDIVKNALSFG
;
A
#
# COMPACT_ATOMS: atom_id res chain seq x y z
N MET A 1 -48.86 39.41 3.01
CA MET A 1 -48.81 37.98 3.38
C MET A 1 -48.02 37.85 4.67
N THR A 2 -48.77 37.63 5.75
CA THR A 2 -48.34 37.44 7.12
C THR A 2 -47.78 36.03 7.30
N ALA A 3 -46.61 35.90 7.93
CA ALA A 3 -46.20 34.72 8.69
C ALA A 3 -45.05 35.11 9.63
N THR A 4 -45.43 35.58 10.81
CA THR A 4 -44.63 35.56 12.03
C THR A 4 -44.51 34.12 12.53
N LEU A 5 -43.29 33.64 12.78
CA LEU A 5 -43.03 32.50 13.68
C LEU A 5 -41.70 32.74 14.39
N GLN A 6 -41.83 33.23 15.63
CA GLN A 6 -40.80 33.17 16.65
C GLN A 6 -40.52 31.71 17.00
N HIS A 7 -39.24 31.36 17.14
CA HIS A 7 -38.82 30.30 18.04
C HIS A 7 -37.52 30.72 18.72
N GLU A 8 -37.69 31.56 19.74
CA GLU A 8 -36.68 31.80 20.78
C GLU A 8 -36.67 30.56 21.67
N HIS A 9 -35.65 29.70 21.52
CA HIS A 9 -35.37 28.67 22.51
C HIS A 9 -34.10 29.03 23.28
N HIS A 10 -34.35 29.74 24.37
CA HIS A 10 -33.58 29.83 25.61
C HIS A 10 -32.30 28.99 25.69
N ALA A 11 -31.17 29.70 25.80
CA ALA A 11 -30.00 29.21 26.49
C ALA A 11 -30.25 29.14 28.01
N PRO A 12 -29.73 28.12 28.70
CA PRO A 12 -29.22 28.31 30.05
C PRO A 12 -27.70 28.08 30.10
N LEU A 13 -27.03 29.08 30.65
CA LEU A 13 -25.61 29.11 31.01
C LEU A 13 -25.36 28.10 32.15
N THR A 14 -24.49 27.12 31.92
CA THR A 14 -23.80 26.37 32.98
C THR A 14 -22.31 26.29 32.59
N ALA A 15 -21.49 27.17 33.14
CA ALA A 15 -20.65 26.89 34.30
C ALA A 15 -19.37 26.12 33.93
N SER A 16 -18.31 26.92 33.72
CA SER A 16 -16.97 26.75 34.30
C SER A 16 -16.48 25.32 34.52
N GLY A 17 -15.68 24.84 33.58
CA GLY A 17 -14.74 23.73 33.75
C GLY A 17 -13.41 24.12 33.14
N VAL A 18 -12.68 25.03 33.79
CA VAL A 18 -11.27 25.31 33.47
C VAL A 18 -10.46 24.06 33.81
N HIS A 19 -9.98 23.35 32.79
CA HIS A 19 -8.81 22.48 32.91
C HIS A 19 -7.90 22.71 31.71
N GLN A 20 -6.85 23.51 31.93
CA GLN A 20 -5.63 23.53 31.13
C GLN A 20 -4.54 23.07 32.09
N PRO A 21 -3.73 22.05 31.74
CA PRO A 21 -2.44 22.36 31.11
C PRO A 21 -1.88 21.28 30.16
N GLY A 22 -0.96 21.70 29.29
CA GLY A 22 0.09 20.83 28.74
C GLY A 22 0.19 20.77 27.21
N GLY A 23 1.05 21.60 26.63
CA GLY A 23 1.89 21.11 25.51
C GLY A 23 2.86 20.05 26.06
N PRO A 24 3.41 19.14 25.24
CA PRO A 24 4.19 19.48 24.05
C PRO A 24 3.84 18.67 22.79
N ALA A 25 4.37 19.14 21.67
CA ALA A 25 4.42 18.51 20.36
C ALA A 25 4.41 16.97 20.37
N SER A 26 3.40 16.37 19.74
CA SER A 26 3.43 14.96 19.31
C SER A 26 3.89 14.89 17.85
N THR A 27 5.18 15.13 17.64
CA THR A 27 5.95 14.43 16.61
C THR A 27 6.46 13.14 17.25
N ALA A 28 5.64 12.10 17.27
CA ALA A 28 6.08 10.78 17.68
C ALA A 28 5.29 9.71 16.92
N ASP A 29 6.02 9.06 16.03
CA ASP A 29 5.89 7.66 15.68
C ASP A 29 4.64 7.19 14.92
N SER A 30 4.76 7.33 13.60
CA SER A 30 4.40 6.28 12.64
C SER A 30 5.23 5.01 12.88
N ALA A 31 5.23 4.46 14.10
CA ALA A 31 5.72 3.12 14.37
C ALA A 31 4.52 2.19 14.27
N SER A 32 4.36 1.67 13.05
CA SER A 32 3.65 0.44 12.71
C SER A 32 3.78 -0.60 13.83
N THR A 33 2.88 -0.53 14.80
CA THR A 33 2.71 -1.56 15.81
C THR A 33 1.99 -2.68 15.09
N ALA A 34 2.78 -3.62 14.54
CA ALA A 34 2.29 -4.87 14.04
C ALA A 34 1.60 -5.59 15.21
N SER A 35 0.28 -5.44 15.29
CA SER A 35 -0.57 -6.16 16.23
C SER A 35 -0.57 -7.64 15.82
N THR A 36 0.40 -8.39 16.34
CA THR A 36 0.44 -9.86 16.24
C THR A 36 -0.56 -10.46 17.22
N ALA A 37 -1.84 -10.14 17.07
CA ALA A 37 -2.92 -10.83 17.76
C ALA A 37 -3.47 -11.90 16.80
N PHE A 38 -2.82 -13.07 16.77
CA PHE A 38 -3.41 -14.27 16.16
C PHE A 38 -4.56 -14.75 17.05
N ALA A 39 -5.72 -14.11 16.90
CA ALA A 39 -6.97 -14.63 17.41
C ALA A 39 -7.29 -15.91 16.65
N VAL A 40 -7.08 -17.06 17.30
CA VAL A 40 -7.56 -18.37 16.85
C VAL A 40 -9.08 -18.46 17.06
N GLN A 41 -9.82 -17.51 16.49
CA GLN A 41 -11.27 -17.52 16.53
C GLN A 41 -11.77 -18.45 15.42
N GLY A 42 -12.44 -19.54 15.81
CA GLY A 42 -12.86 -20.64 14.95
C GLY A 42 -13.33 -20.19 13.57
N ARG A 43 -12.58 -20.62 12.55
CA ARG A 43 -12.87 -20.38 11.13
C ARG A 43 -14.15 -21.10 10.76
N ARG A 44 -15.29 -20.44 10.91
CA ARG A 44 -16.48 -20.76 10.12
C ARG A 44 -16.00 -20.71 8.67
N ALA A 45 -16.20 -21.79 7.91
CA ALA A 45 -15.82 -21.82 6.51
C ALA A 45 -16.67 -20.79 5.75
N SER A 46 -16.21 -19.54 5.74
CA SER A 46 -16.74 -18.50 4.89
C SER A 46 -16.41 -18.90 3.47
N THR A 47 -17.43 -19.21 2.68
CA THR A 47 -17.29 -19.32 1.24
C THR A 47 -16.68 -18.01 0.75
N PRO A 48 -15.54 -18.03 0.05
CA PRO A 48 -14.92 -16.80 -0.43
C PRO A 48 -15.93 -16.05 -1.30
N ASP A 49 -16.15 -14.78 -0.95
CA ASP A 49 -16.95 -13.87 -1.74
C ASP A 49 -16.07 -13.41 -2.91
N TRP A 50 -16.31 -13.96 -4.10
CA TRP A 50 -15.59 -13.59 -5.32
C TRP A 50 -16.00 -12.22 -5.87
N SER A 51 -16.99 -11.56 -5.26
CA SER A 51 -17.36 -10.17 -5.55
C SER A 51 -16.68 -9.15 -4.63
N ASP A 52 -15.70 -9.57 -3.84
CA ASP A 52 -14.86 -8.68 -3.06
C ASP A 52 -13.58 -8.31 -3.85
N GLU A 53 -13.62 -7.17 -4.55
CA GLU A 53 -12.47 -6.66 -5.30
C GLU A 53 -11.43 -5.95 -4.40
N THR A 54 -11.65 -5.87 -3.08
CA THR A 54 -10.83 -5.09 -2.13
C THR A 54 -9.35 -5.52 -2.09
N GLY A 55 -8.99 -6.69 -2.64
CA GLY A 55 -7.60 -7.14 -2.81
C GLY A 55 -7.18 -7.45 -4.25
N ALA A 56 -8.11 -7.39 -5.21
CA ALA A 56 -7.87 -7.81 -6.59
C ALA A 56 -6.81 -6.94 -7.27
N GLN A 57 -6.82 -5.64 -7.02
CA GLN A 57 -5.86 -4.70 -7.61
C GLN A 57 -4.42 -4.96 -7.15
N THR A 58 -4.18 -5.14 -5.85
CA THR A 58 -2.82 -5.44 -5.33
C THR A 58 -2.32 -6.81 -5.80
N ALA A 59 -3.22 -7.78 -5.98
CA ALA A 59 -2.88 -9.11 -6.50
C ALA A 59 -2.59 -9.10 -8.01
N GLU A 60 -3.32 -8.29 -8.79
CA GLU A 60 -3.17 -8.17 -10.24
C GLU A 60 -1.76 -7.73 -10.63
N TYR A 61 -1.29 -6.62 -10.05
CA TYR A 61 0.09 -6.16 -10.28
C TYR A 61 1.11 -7.18 -9.80
N GLY A 62 0.83 -7.89 -8.71
CA GLY A 62 1.67 -8.96 -8.20
C GLY A 62 1.86 -10.09 -9.22
N ILE A 63 0.77 -10.59 -9.79
CA ILE A 63 0.81 -11.68 -10.79
C ILE A 63 1.52 -11.23 -12.05
N VAL A 64 1.23 -10.03 -12.55
CA VAL A 64 1.89 -9.47 -13.75
C VAL A 64 3.39 -9.32 -13.53
N THR A 65 3.79 -8.82 -12.35
CA THR A 65 5.20 -8.68 -11.99
C THR A 65 5.89 -10.04 -11.90
N LEU A 66 5.26 -11.02 -11.24
CA LEU A 66 5.81 -12.38 -11.14
C LEU A 66 5.92 -13.06 -12.50
N ALA A 67 4.94 -12.86 -13.38
CA ALA A 67 4.99 -13.37 -14.75
C ALA A 67 6.16 -12.75 -15.55
N ALA A 68 6.32 -11.42 -15.47
CA ALA A 68 7.42 -10.70 -16.12
C ALA A 68 8.79 -11.12 -15.57
N VAL A 69 8.90 -11.28 -14.25
CA VAL A 69 10.13 -11.75 -13.58
C VAL A 69 10.45 -13.20 -13.99
N GLY A 70 9.45 -14.06 -14.14
CA GLY A 70 9.64 -15.42 -14.66
C GLY A 70 10.21 -15.42 -16.08
N PHE A 71 9.68 -14.58 -16.96
CA PHE A 71 10.23 -14.37 -18.31
C PHE A 71 11.66 -13.83 -18.26
N ALA A 72 11.92 -12.80 -17.45
CA ALA A 72 13.25 -12.23 -17.28
C ALA A 72 14.27 -13.26 -16.74
N GLY A 73 13.83 -14.17 -15.86
CA GLY A 73 14.64 -15.28 -15.38
C GLY A 73 15.10 -16.22 -16.50
N VAL A 74 14.21 -16.57 -17.42
CA VAL A 74 14.58 -17.36 -18.61
C VAL A 74 15.59 -16.61 -19.47
N LEU A 75 15.35 -15.32 -19.74
CA LEU A 75 16.27 -14.48 -20.52
C LEU A 75 17.64 -14.38 -19.84
N ALA A 76 17.68 -14.25 -18.52
CA ALA A 76 18.92 -14.19 -17.75
C ALA A 76 19.75 -15.49 -17.91
N VAL A 77 19.10 -16.65 -17.90
CA VAL A 77 19.78 -17.94 -18.15
C VAL A 77 20.29 -18.03 -19.58
N VAL A 78 19.53 -17.56 -20.56
CA VAL A 78 19.97 -17.49 -21.97
C VAL A 78 21.20 -16.59 -22.10
N LEU A 79 21.17 -15.41 -21.49
CA LEU A 79 22.30 -14.47 -21.49
C LEU A 79 23.52 -14.99 -20.72
N ALA A 80 23.32 -15.88 -19.75
CA ALA A 80 24.40 -16.52 -19.00
C ALA A 80 25.12 -17.62 -19.80
N GLY A 81 24.63 -18.04 -20.96
CA GLY A 81 25.29 -19.03 -21.82
C GLY A 81 26.59 -18.50 -22.43
N THR A 82 27.63 -19.33 -22.50
CA THR A 82 28.97 -18.93 -22.99
C THR A 82 28.96 -18.41 -24.44
N ASP A 83 28.13 -19.01 -25.29
CA ASP A 83 28.04 -18.64 -26.70
C ASP A 83 27.41 -17.23 -26.85
N VAL A 84 26.37 -16.96 -26.07
CA VAL A 84 25.68 -15.66 -26.06
C VAL A 84 26.55 -14.60 -25.40
N GLN A 85 27.21 -14.90 -24.29
CA GLN A 85 28.15 -14.00 -23.64
C GLN A 85 29.32 -13.63 -24.58
N GLY A 86 29.87 -14.59 -25.31
CA GLY A 86 30.93 -14.35 -26.30
C GLY A 86 30.46 -13.39 -27.40
N LEU A 87 29.29 -13.68 -28.00
CA LEU A 87 28.69 -12.80 -29.01
C LEU A 87 28.49 -11.37 -28.50
N LEU A 88 27.93 -11.21 -27.30
CA LEU A 88 27.70 -9.88 -26.71
C LEU A 88 29.01 -9.16 -26.41
N LEU A 89 30.00 -9.87 -25.88
CA LEU A 89 31.32 -9.31 -25.58
C LEU A 89 32.03 -8.82 -26.84
N ASP A 90 31.93 -9.56 -27.94
CA ASP A 90 32.54 -9.17 -29.21
C ASP A 90 31.86 -7.93 -29.81
N ILE A 91 30.53 -7.83 -29.70
CA ILE A 91 29.80 -6.62 -30.09
C ILE A 91 30.26 -5.41 -29.26
N VAL A 92 30.35 -5.56 -27.93
CA VAL A 92 30.78 -4.48 -27.03
C VAL A 92 32.22 -4.04 -27.31
N LYS A 93 33.15 -4.99 -27.49
CA LYS A 93 34.54 -4.70 -27.84
C LYS A 93 34.65 -3.92 -29.14
N ASN A 94 33.94 -4.36 -30.18
CA ASN A 94 33.91 -3.66 -31.46
C ASN A 94 33.36 -2.23 -31.28
N ALA A 95 32.23 -2.07 -30.60
CA ALA A 95 31.63 -0.75 -30.37
C ALA A 95 32.58 0.22 -29.62
N LEU A 96 33.40 -0.29 -28.70
CA LEU A 96 34.36 0.49 -27.92
C LEU A 96 35.70 0.73 -28.64
N SER A 97 36.07 -0.09 -29.62
CA SER A 97 37.31 0.09 -30.40
C SER A 97 37.15 1.03 -31.60
N PHE A 98 35.92 1.26 -32.06
CA PHE A 98 35.61 2.16 -33.18
C PHE A 98 35.13 3.56 -32.76
N GLY A 99 35.29 3.92 -31.47
CA GLY A 99 34.96 5.23 -30.90
C GLY A 99 36.17 6.13 -30.73
#